data_AF-Q1N5I0-F1
#
_entry.id   AF-Q1N5I0-F1
#
_cell.length_a   1.000
_cell.length_b   1.000
_cell.length_c   1.000
_cell.angle_alpha   90.00
_cell.angle_beta   90.00
_cell.angle_gamma   90.00
#
_symmetry.space_group_name_H-M   'P 1'
#
loop_
_entity.id
_entity.type
_entity.pdbx_description
1 polymer ?
#
loop_
_entity_poly.entity_id
_entity_poly.type
_entity_poly.pdbx_seq_one_letter_code
_entity_poly.pdbx_strand_id
1 'polypeptide(L)'
;MATAEKRTNTSHKMPHAHDMSAILGEDFSSYPTIQIEAGQTLIAQGTVTTTCYILVSGQIAAQIEDTQLERQAVLPWRYTTGDILAARELFSGKKLSLNLIALEDTHAFVLDREALLGLITQNAQVAEQVILNLTQPQELMQQPLIDSAMANSPIKEVDFMISKAKQAYLDIQPLLESRIDEAIEALAQVIADDAEIYAKETVAESGMGVAEHKIEKIKLGTLAVAHDLIGKPGVGSIIEEHDGIKGIAQSMGIVFAMIPVTNPVETLVFKSLIALKSRNAVIISSHRRAKNVGLKAVKAMQAKLKELGLPVDLIQTSQMPSSRELTQGFMKHPDLNFILATGGPSMVASAYQSGTPAIGVGKGNAPVWIEESCDVEKAAKDVVFSKSFDNGVVCGSENNLLVDDAIYDQFVGYAIDAGAAVLNHFELHAIMESLFAHGSLNRDYIGKSAQEVCDGLGIKRDYPIKLIIAEMSIVDSDDSIQHPLMKEKLLPLVSLTRILDQEQALRTAAGILNNEGAGHTAVMHSNSEEAIQEYARIVDVSRILINTPATLGCIGANNNLQLSWTLGCGTQGCGSTSDNVSYRHLLNIKRIAYPLPADQQS
;
A
#
# COMPACT_ATOMS: atom_id res chain seq x y z
N MET A 1 31.02 -5.85 21.33
CA MET A 1 31.25 -7.27 21.72
C MET A 1 29.97 -7.80 22.36
N ALA A 2 29.15 -8.49 21.58
CA ALA A 2 28.11 -9.39 22.06
C ALA A 2 27.97 -10.44 20.96
N THR A 3 28.40 -11.66 21.27
CA THR A 3 28.53 -12.80 20.37
C THR A 3 27.15 -13.30 19.97
N ALA A 4 26.78 -13.07 18.71
CA ALA A 4 25.66 -13.76 18.07
C ALA A 4 26.11 -15.20 17.77
N GLU A 5 25.76 -16.14 18.65
CA GLU A 5 25.83 -17.56 18.34
C GLU A 5 24.91 -17.85 17.15
N LYS A 6 25.53 -18.30 16.05
CA LYS A 6 24.84 -18.94 14.92
C LYS A 6 24.03 -20.12 15.47
N ARG A 7 22.72 -19.93 15.64
CA ARG A 7 21.77 -21.04 15.73
C ARG A 7 21.79 -21.75 14.38
N THR A 8 22.52 -22.86 14.35
CA THR A 8 22.51 -23.82 13.26
C THR A 8 21.08 -24.31 13.06
N ASN A 9 20.68 -24.28 11.79
CA ASN A 9 19.39 -24.69 11.27
C ASN A 9 19.14 -26.17 11.64
N THR A 10 18.43 -26.42 12.74
CA THR A 10 17.98 -27.77 13.09
C THR A 10 16.86 -28.13 12.13
N SER A 11 17.17 -29.01 11.17
CA SER A 11 16.16 -29.70 10.35
C SER A 11 15.06 -30.19 11.27
N HIS A 12 13.86 -29.62 11.16
CA HIS A 12 12.66 -30.20 11.76
C HIS A 12 12.34 -31.49 11.01
N LYS A 13 13.13 -32.54 11.27
CA LYS A 13 12.69 -33.91 11.06
C LYS A 13 11.54 -34.12 12.05
N MET A 14 10.38 -34.55 11.55
CA MET A 14 9.44 -35.23 12.42
C MET A 14 10.18 -36.37 13.16
N PRO A 15 9.79 -36.72 14.39
CA PRO A 15 10.41 -37.82 15.13
C PRO A 15 10.00 -39.15 14.47
N HIS A 16 10.60 -39.47 13.33
CA HIS A 16 10.41 -40.73 12.62
C HIS A 16 11.79 -41.33 12.36
N ALA A 17 12.39 -41.87 13.42
CA ALA A 17 13.46 -42.84 13.33
C ALA A 17 13.03 -44.06 14.14
N HIS A 18 11.99 -44.76 13.66
CA HIS A 18 11.71 -46.14 14.07
C HIS A 18 12.48 -47.07 13.15
N ASP A 19 12.94 -48.22 13.66
CA ASP A 19 13.73 -49.20 12.92
C ASP A 19 12.94 -49.77 11.73
N MET A 20 13.27 -49.29 10.54
CA MET A 20 12.48 -49.41 9.29
C MET A 20 12.65 -50.76 8.59
N SER A 21 13.50 -51.64 9.13
CA SER A 21 13.74 -52.99 8.63
C SER A 21 12.54 -53.93 8.82
N ALA A 22 11.56 -53.55 9.64
CA ALA A 22 10.40 -54.37 9.98
C ALA A 22 9.15 -54.17 9.09
N ILE A 23 8.97 -52.99 8.46
CA ILE A 23 7.88 -52.80 7.47
C ILE A 23 8.21 -53.57 6.19
N LEU A 24 9.47 -53.54 5.71
CA LEU A 24 9.91 -54.24 4.49
C LEU A 24 10.18 -55.75 4.68
N GLY A 25 9.95 -56.29 5.89
CA GLY A 25 10.10 -57.71 6.21
C GLY A 25 8.91 -58.60 5.82
N GLU A 26 7.80 -58.00 5.35
CA GLU A 26 6.62 -58.71 4.86
C GLU A 26 6.66 -58.95 3.34
N ASP A 27 5.91 -59.95 2.87
CA ASP A 27 5.80 -60.28 1.45
C ASP A 27 4.83 -59.33 0.72
N PHE A 28 5.33 -58.16 0.34
CA PHE A 28 4.58 -57.21 -0.50
C PHE A 28 4.55 -57.58 -1.99
N SER A 29 5.07 -58.75 -2.38
CA SER A 29 5.12 -59.17 -3.80
C SER A 29 3.74 -59.29 -4.44
N SER A 30 2.69 -59.39 -3.63
CA SER A 30 1.29 -59.49 -4.05
C SER A 30 0.63 -58.14 -4.38
N TYR A 31 1.24 -57.00 -4.01
CA TYR A 31 0.66 -55.67 -4.25
C TYR A 31 1.17 -55.03 -5.55
N PRO A 32 0.31 -54.32 -6.29
CA PRO A 32 0.74 -53.53 -7.45
C PRO A 32 1.83 -52.52 -7.07
N THR A 33 2.74 -52.26 -8.00
CA THR A 33 3.79 -51.26 -7.80
C THR A 33 3.73 -50.18 -8.87
N ILE A 34 4.28 -49.01 -8.54
CA ILE A 34 4.44 -47.88 -9.45
C ILE A 34 5.87 -47.36 -9.39
N GLN A 35 6.43 -47.05 -10.56
CA GLN A 35 7.69 -46.34 -10.72
C GLN A 35 7.38 -44.91 -11.15
N ILE A 36 7.99 -43.94 -10.47
CA ILE A 36 7.79 -42.51 -10.73
C ILE A 36 9.17 -41.92 -11.03
N GLU A 37 9.35 -41.37 -12.22
CA GLU A 37 10.63 -40.75 -12.59
C GLU A 37 10.84 -39.44 -11.81
N ALA A 38 12.10 -39.08 -11.59
CA ALA A 38 12.46 -37.81 -10.96
C ALA A 38 11.75 -36.61 -11.62
N GLY A 39 11.07 -35.79 -10.82
CA GLY A 39 10.29 -34.63 -11.25
C GLY A 39 8.83 -34.89 -11.58
N GLN A 40 8.39 -36.16 -11.65
CA GLN A 40 6.98 -36.49 -11.90
C GLN A 40 6.12 -36.39 -10.63
N THR A 41 4.84 -36.08 -10.82
CA THR A 41 3.84 -36.01 -9.74
C THR A 41 3.22 -37.38 -9.52
N LEU A 42 3.35 -37.91 -8.29
CA LEU A 42 2.68 -39.13 -7.85
C LEU A 42 1.18 -38.91 -7.65
N ILE A 43 0.80 -37.86 -6.93
CA ILE A 43 -0.60 -37.44 -6.77
C ILE A 43 -0.68 -35.92 -6.81
N ALA A 44 -1.61 -35.38 -7.59
CA ALA A 44 -1.81 -33.93 -7.71
C ALA A 44 -2.70 -33.38 -6.58
N GLN A 45 -2.44 -32.13 -6.20
CA GLN A 45 -3.27 -31.31 -5.34
C GLN A 45 -4.70 -31.26 -5.90
N GLY A 46 -5.71 -31.34 -5.01
CA GLY A 46 -7.11 -31.37 -5.39
C GLY A 46 -7.64 -32.74 -5.81
N THR A 47 -6.79 -33.77 -5.92
CA THR A 47 -7.20 -35.14 -6.26
C THR A 47 -7.91 -35.81 -5.09
N VAL A 48 -9.05 -36.43 -5.35
CA VAL A 48 -9.65 -37.42 -4.44
C VAL A 48 -9.05 -38.77 -4.82
N THR A 49 -8.26 -39.35 -3.94
CA THR A 49 -7.56 -40.61 -4.19
C THR A 49 -8.36 -41.81 -3.70
N THR A 50 -8.29 -42.91 -4.44
CA THR A 50 -8.81 -44.23 -4.05
C THR A 50 -7.70 -45.19 -3.61
N THR A 51 -6.45 -44.73 -3.61
CA THR A 51 -5.28 -45.51 -3.23
C THR A 51 -4.32 -44.71 -2.34
N CYS A 52 -3.59 -45.42 -1.49
CA CYS A 52 -2.42 -44.91 -0.78
C CYS A 52 -1.15 -45.58 -1.30
N TYR A 53 0.01 -45.03 -0.92
CA TYR A 53 1.30 -45.50 -1.42
C TYR A 53 2.27 -45.76 -0.27
N ILE A 54 2.97 -46.90 -0.31
CA ILE A 54 4.08 -47.20 0.61
C ILE A 54 5.37 -47.09 -0.18
N LEU A 55 6.24 -46.15 0.20
CA LEU A 55 7.51 -45.93 -0.49
C LEU A 55 8.48 -47.10 -0.26
N VAL A 56 9.09 -47.61 -1.33
CA VAL A 56 10.09 -48.71 -1.29
C VAL A 56 11.49 -48.14 -1.47
N SER A 57 11.67 -47.25 -2.42
CA SER A 57 12.92 -46.53 -2.67
C SER A 57 12.61 -45.16 -3.25
N GLY A 58 13.57 -44.24 -3.14
CA GLY A 58 13.42 -42.88 -3.63
C GLY A 58 12.90 -41.91 -2.57
N GLN A 59 12.65 -40.67 -3.00
CA GLN A 59 12.23 -39.59 -2.13
C GLN A 59 11.10 -38.78 -2.78
N ILE A 60 10.00 -38.61 -2.04
CA ILE A 60 8.88 -37.74 -2.43
C ILE A 60 8.94 -36.45 -1.61
N ALA A 61 8.64 -35.32 -2.24
CA ALA A 61 8.42 -34.05 -1.56
C ALA A 61 6.95 -33.61 -1.68
N ALA A 62 6.49 -32.89 -0.67
CA ALA A 62 5.25 -32.14 -0.77
C ALA A 62 5.51 -30.81 -1.50
N GLN A 63 4.62 -30.46 -2.41
CA GLN A 63 4.64 -29.19 -3.12
C GLN A 63 3.23 -28.59 -3.10
N ILE A 64 3.14 -27.27 -2.92
CA ILE A 64 1.87 -26.55 -3.03
C ILE A 64 1.84 -25.75 -4.32
N GLU A 65 0.68 -25.73 -4.97
CA GLU A 65 0.42 -24.94 -6.17
C GLU A 65 -0.64 -23.87 -5.88
N ASP A 66 -0.34 -22.63 -6.25
CA ASP A 66 -1.24 -21.48 -6.24
C ASP A 66 -1.56 -21.12 -7.69
N THR A 67 -2.71 -21.61 -8.14
CA THR A 67 -3.19 -21.44 -9.51
C THR A 67 -3.61 -20.01 -9.82
N GLN A 68 -3.88 -19.17 -8.82
CA GLN A 68 -4.24 -17.77 -9.04
C GLN A 68 -3.04 -16.91 -9.44
N LEU A 69 -1.87 -17.23 -8.88
CA LEU A 69 -0.60 -16.53 -9.16
C LEU A 69 0.37 -17.35 -10.00
N GLU A 70 -0.08 -18.50 -10.52
CA GLU A 70 0.68 -19.43 -11.36
C GLU A 70 2.06 -19.80 -10.77
N ARG A 71 2.11 -20.01 -9.46
CA ARG A 71 3.34 -20.29 -8.70
C ARG A 71 3.23 -21.58 -7.92
N GLN A 72 4.38 -22.13 -7.58
CA GLN A 72 4.51 -23.39 -6.88
C GLN A 72 5.67 -23.32 -5.90
N ALA A 73 5.52 -23.97 -4.75
CA ALA A 73 6.56 -24.03 -3.71
C ALA A 73 6.75 -25.46 -3.24
N VAL A 74 7.97 -25.97 -3.37
CA VAL A 74 8.34 -27.26 -2.78
C VAL A 74 8.59 -27.04 -1.30
N LEU A 75 7.81 -27.72 -0.47
CA LEU A 75 7.90 -27.63 0.98
C LEU A 75 9.15 -28.38 1.46
N PRO A 76 9.71 -28.07 2.64
CA PRO A 76 10.89 -28.76 3.15
C PRO A 76 10.62 -30.21 3.58
N TRP A 77 9.36 -30.66 3.56
CA TRP A 77 8.97 -32.00 3.96
C TRP A 77 9.41 -33.04 2.93
N ARG A 78 9.94 -34.14 3.44
CA ARG A 78 10.44 -35.24 2.65
C ARG A 78 9.83 -36.53 3.17
N TYR A 79 9.29 -37.31 2.25
CA TYR A 79 8.89 -38.68 2.48
C TYR A 79 9.94 -39.59 1.86
N THR A 80 10.29 -40.64 2.56
CA THR A 80 11.33 -41.60 2.20
C THR A 80 10.79 -43.02 2.26
N THR A 81 11.59 -44.02 1.86
CA THR A 81 11.27 -45.45 2.01
C THR A 81 10.54 -45.73 3.33
N GLY A 82 9.45 -46.49 3.29
CA GLY A 82 8.62 -46.85 4.45
C GLY A 82 7.49 -45.86 4.78
N ASP A 83 7.50 -44.65 4.22
CA ASP A 83 6.40 -43.70 4.46
C ASP A 83 5.12 -44.09 3.70
N ILE A 84 3.99 -43.93 4.39
CA ILE A 84 2.66 -44.15 3.83
C ILE A 84 2.04 -42.81 3.42
N LEU A 85 1.85 -42.63 2.12
CA LEU A 85 1.31 -41.41 1.52
C LEU A 85 -0.18 -41.55 1.27
N ALA A 86 -0.92 -40.46 1.45
CA ALA A 86 -2.35 -40.34 1.11
C ALA A 86 -3.31 -41.29 1.86
N ALA A 87 -2.87 -41.96 2.93
CA ALA A 87 -3.73 -42.82 3.75
C ALA A 87 -4.89 -42.04 4.39
N ARG A 88 -4.65 -40.80 4.83
CA ARG A 88 -5.68 -39.95 5.43
C ARG A 88 -6.75 -39.57 4.41
N GLU A 89 -6.33 -39.17 3.22
CA GLU A 89 -7.22 -38.80 2.12
C GLU A 89 -8.02 -40.03 1.64
N LEU A 90 -7.41 -41.21 1.59
CA LEU A 90 -8.08 -42.48 1.29
C LEU A 90 -9.20 -42.80 2.28
N PHE A 91 -8.99 -42.63 3.59
CA PHE A 91 -9.99 -42.93 4.61
C PHE A 91 -11.06 -41.85 4.76
N SER A 92 -10.68 -40.57 4.58
CA SER A 92 -11.58 -39.43 4.77
C SER A 92 -12.36 -39.02 3.51
N GLY A 93 -11.91 -39.43 2.32
CA GLY A 93 -12.45 -38.99 1.04
C GLY A 93 -12.17 -37.52 0.71
N LYS A 94 -11.31 -36.86 1.51
CA LYS A 94 -10.91 -35.48 1.25
C LYS A 94 -9.94 -35.40 0.06
N LYS A 95 -9.94 -34.24 -0.60
CA LYS A 95 -8.96 -33.91 -1.63
C LYS A 95 -7.58 -33.73 -1.00
N LEU A 96 -6.53 -34.11 -1.70
CA LEU A 96 -5.17 -33.75 -1.32
C LEU A 96 -5.02 -32.22 -1.29
N SER A 97 -4.38 -31.70 -0.25
CA SER A 97 -4.05 -30.28 -0.13
C SER A 97 -2.75 -29.90 -0.87
N LEU A 98 -1.97 -30.88 -1.33
CA LEU A 98 -0.62 -30.72 -1.86
C LEU A 98 -0.36 -31.69 -3.01
N ASN A 99 0.53 -31.32 -3.92
CA ASN A 99 1.19 -32.23 -4.86
C ASN A 99 2.20 -33.10 -4.10
N LEU A 100 2.29 -34.38 -4.47
CA LEU A 100 3.36 -35.29 -4.05
C LEU A 100 4.25 -35.55 -5.26
N ILE A 101 5.47 -35.00 -5.23
CA ILE A 101 6.40 -35.03 -6.38
C ILE A 101 7.62 -35.88 -6.07
N ALA A 102 8.09 -36.66 -7.03
CA ALA A 102 9.33 -37.43 -6.91
C ALA A 102 10.54 -36.52 -7.08
N LEU A 103 11.48 -36.53 -6.13
CA LEU A 103 12.74 -35.81 -6.24
C LEU A 103 13.83 -36.63 -6.94
N GLU A 104 13.67 -37.95 -6.93
CA GLU A 104 14.51 -38.95 -7.58
C GLU A 104 13.61 -40.11 -8.03
N ASP A 105 14.14 -41.02 -8.85
CA ASP A 105 13.39 -42.18 -9.31
C ASP A 105 12.86 -42.98 -8.09
N THR A 106 11.53 -43.03 -7.98
CA THR A 106 10.82 -43.50 -6.80
C THR A 106 10.00 -44.73 -7.12
N HIS A 107 10.11 -45.75 -6.26
CA HIS A 107 9.31 -46.97 -6.33
C HIS A 107 8.36 -47.03 -5.14
N ALA A 108 7.09 -47.33 -5.37
CA ALA A 108 6.10 -47.46 -4.30
C ALA A 108 5.14 -48.64 -4.55
N PHE A 109 4.64 -49.24 -3.47
CA PHE A 109 3.47 -50.11 -3.52
C PHE A 109 2.19 -49.26 -3.57
N VAL A 110 1.20 -49.73 -4.32
CA VAL A 110 -0.11 -49.09 -4.45
C VAL A 110 -1.14 -49.95 -3.73
N LEU A 111 -1.85 -49.36 -2.77
CA LEU A 111 -2.84 -50.07 -1.97
C LEU A 111 -4.17 -49.35 -2.01
N ASP A 112 -5.25 -50.09 -2.21
CA ASP A 112 -6.59 -49.60 -1.96
C ASP A 112 -6.95 -49.67 -0.48
N ARG A 113 -8.18 -49.26 -0.16
CA ARG A 113 -8.68 -49.22 1.22
C ARG A 113 -8.73 -50.59 1.88
N GLU A 114 -9.08 -51.64 1.14
CA GLU A 114 -9.21 -52.99 1.67
C GLU A 114 -7.83 -53.59 1.95
N ALA A 115 -6.90 -53.44 1.01
CA ALA A 115 -5.51 -53.83 1.16
C ALA A 115 -4.83 -53.15 2.36
N LEU A 116 -5.02 -51.83 2.52
CA LEU A 116 -4.45 -51.11 3.66
C LEU A 116 -5.06 -51.56 5.00
N LEU A 117 -6.37 -51.82 5.05
CA LEU A 117 -7.01 -52.37 6.27
C LEU A 117 -6.49 -53.76 6.60
N GLY A 118 -6.27 -54.62 5.59
CA GLY A 118 -5.63 -55.91 5.75
C GLY A 118 -4.25 -55.79 6.40
N LEU A 119 -3.39 -54.91 5.89
CA LEU A 119 -2.07 -54.66 6.47
C LEU A 119 -2.14 -54.10 7.89
N ILE A 120 -3.05 -53.17 8.18
CA ILE A 120 -3.25 -52.62 9.53
C ILE A 120 -3.59 -53.74 10.53
N THR A 121 -4.39 -54.75 10.12
CA THR A 121 -4.74 -55.87 11.01
C THR A 121 -3.61 -56.87 11.22
N GLN A 122 -2.66 -56.96 10.28
CA GLN A 122 -1.58 -57.94 10.30
C GLN A 122 -0.27 -57.36 10.86
N ASN A 123 -0.08 -56.04 10.76
CA ASN A 123 1.14 -55.36 11.11
C ASN A 123 0.89 -54.18 12.07
N ALA A 124 1.30 -54.36 13.33
CA ALA A 124 1.10 -53.35 14.38
C ALA A 124 1.83 -52.02 14.10
N GLN A 125 2.95 -52.04 13.37
CA GLN A 125 3.70 -50.82 13.05
C GLN A 125 3.01 -50.01 11.94
N VAL A 126 2.47 -50.68 10.92
CA VAL A 126 1.62 -50.04 9.90
C VAL A 126 0.38 -49.43 10.54
N ALA A 127 -0.25 -50.15 11.48
CA ALA A 127 -1.38 -49.65 12.24
C ALA A 127 -1.04 -48.37 13.02
N GLU A 128 0.09 -48.35 13.74
CA GLU A 128 0.56 -47.21 14.50
C GLU A 128 0.80 -45.98 13.59
N GLN A 129 1.48 -46.17 12.46
CA GLN A 129 1.80 -45.08 11.52
C GLN A 129 0.54 -44.50 10.87
N VAL A 130 -0.44 -45.35 10.49
CA VAL A 130 -1.72 -44.89 9.96
C VAL A 130 -2.51 -44.12 11.02
N ILE A 131 -2.56 -44.61 12.27
CA ILE A 131 -3.24 -43.92 13.37
C ILE A 131 -2.59 -42.55 13.63
N LEU A 132 -1.26 -42.46 13.67
CA LEU A 132 -0.55 -41.20 13.83
C LEU A 132 -0.87 -40.21 12.69
N ASN A 133 -0.87 -40.68 11.44
CA ASN A 133 -1.23 -39.85 10.28
C ASN A 133 -2.69 -39.37 10.30
N LEU A 134 -3.61 -40.16 10.86
CA LEU A 134 -5.02 -39.80 10.98
C LEU A 134 -5.32 -38.86 12.15
N THR A 135 -4.56 -38.95 13.24
CA THR A 135 -4.86 -38.27 14.52
C THR A 135 -4.09 -36.97 14.71
N GLN A 136 -2.99 -36.74 14.00
CA GLN A 136 -2.25 -35.48 14.11
C GLN A 136 -2.98 -34.33 13.38
N PRO A 137 -3.12 -33.14 14.00
CA PRO A 137 -3.65 -31.95 13.34
C PRO A 137 -2.58 -31.35 12.40
N GLN A 138 -2.25 -32.10 11.35
CA GLN A 138 -1.21 -31.79 10.39
C GLN A 138 -1.43 -30.40 9.76
N GLU A 139 -2.66 -30.05 9.39
CA GLU A 139 -2.98 -28.76 8.74
C GLU A 139 -2.55 -27.54 9.57
N LEU A 140 -2.76 -27.55 10.90
CA LEU A 140 -2.39 -26.44 11.79
C LEU A 140 -0.88 -26.31 12.02
N MET A 141 -0.16 -27.44 12.07
CA MET A 141 1.30 -27.44 12.22
C MET A 141 2.02 -27.08 10.91
N GLN A 142 1.35 -27.27 9.78
CA GLN A 142 1.92 -27.17 8.44
C GLN A 142 1.74 -25.79 7.80
N GLN A 143 0.70 -25.05 8.18
CA GLN A 143 0.37 -23.75 7.59
C GLN A 143 1.54 -22.73 7.62
N PRO A 144 2.28 -22.52 8.73
CA PRO A 144 3.37 -21.54 8.74
C PRO A 144 4.51 -21.87 7.76
N LEU A 145 4.77 -23.15 7.54
CA LEU A 145 5.79 -23.62 6.60
C LEU A 145 5.32 -23.46 5.16
N ILE A 146 4.04 -23.72 4.88
CA ILE A 146 3.41 -23.45 3.59
C ILE A 146 3.46 -21.95 3.28
N ASP A 147 3.02 -21.11 4.21
CA ASP A 147 3.01 -19.65 4.04
C ASP A 147 4.42 -19.12 3.77
N SER A 148 5.42 -19.62 4.50
CA SER A 148 6.83 -19.26 4.30
C SER A 148 7.37 -19.72 2.93
N ALA A 149 7.07 -20.96 2.51
CA ALA A 149 7.49 -21.46 1.22
C ALA A 149 6.83 -20.70 0.06
N MET A 150 5.53 -20.42 0.17
CA MET A 150 4.77 -19.64 -0.80
C MET A 150 5.23 -18.19 -0.88
N ALA A 151 5.51 -17.55 0.26
CA ALA A 151 5.99 -16.18 0.31
C ALA A 151 7.34 -15.98 -0.42
N ASN A 152 8.13 -17.05 -0.56
CA ASN A 152 9.42 -17.05 -1.26
C ASN A 152 9.35 -17.66 -2.67
N SER A 153 8.18 -18.14 -3.10
CA SER A 153 8.02 -18.70 -4.44
C SER A 153 7.93 -17.60 -5.50
N PRO A 154 8.61 -17.75 -6.66
CA PRO A 154 8.58 -16.75 -7.72
C PRO A 154 7.19 -16.66 -8.36
N ILE A 155 6.80 -15.43 -8.74
CA ILE A 155 5.57 -15.18 -9.48
C ILE A 155 5.97 -14.86 -10.92
N LYS A 156 5.61 -15.72 -11.87
CA LYS A 156 6.10 -15.61 -13.26
C LYS A 156 5.81 -14.26 -13.91
N GLU A 157 4.63 -13.68 -13.67
CA GLU A 157 4.30 -12.35 -14.20
C GLU A 157 5.16 -11.25 -13.57
N VAL A 158 5.50 -11.34 -12.28
CA VAL A 158 6.40 -10.39 -11.61
C VAL A 158 7.77 -10.42 -12.29
N ASP A 159 8.37 -11.61 -12.44
CA ASP A 159 9.68 -11.79 -13.05
C ASP A 159 9.68 -11.27 -14.51
N PHE A 160 8.62 -11.59 -15.26
CA PHE A 160 8.44 -11.14 -16.64
C PHE A 160 8.36 -9.61 -16.73
N MET A 161 7.51 -8.97 -15.91
CA MET A 161 7.34 -7.52 -15.93
C MET A 161 8.60 -6.78 -15.48
N ILE A 162 9.31 -7.30 -14.48
CA ILE A 162 10.60 -6.73 -14.05
C ILE A 162 11.63 -6.85 -15.16
N SER A 163 11.70 -7.99 -15.87
CA SER A 163 12.58 -8.15 -17.03
C SER A 163 12.29 -7.12 -18.13
N LYS A 164 11.01 -6.87 -18.44
CA LYS A 164 10.58 -5.85 -19.40
C LYS A 164 10.92 -4.43 -18.93
N ALA A 165 10.69 -4.13 -17.65
CA ALA A 165 11.02 -2.84 -17.06
C ALA A 165 12.53 -2.59 -17.11
N LYS A 166 13.35 -3.61 -16.86
CA LYS A 166 14.81 -3.55 -16.94
C LYS A 166 15.27 -3.19 -18.35
N GLN A 167 14.70 -3.82 -19.38
CA GLN A 167 15.04 -3.47 -20.76
C GLN A 167 14.63 -2.04 -21.11
N ALA A 168 13.39 -1.65 -20.81
CA ALA A 168 12.90 -0.29 -21.06
C ALA A 168 13.72 0.78 -20.32
N TYR A 169 14.13 0.48 -19.08
CA TYR A 169 15.03 1.32 -18.29
C TYR A 169 16.39 1.53 -18.97
N LEU A 170 16.97 0.50 -19.59
CA LEU A 170 18.22 0.63 -20.33
C LEU A 170 18.03 1.46 -21.62
N ASP A 171 16.92 1.22 -22.32
CA ASP A 171 16.62 1.87 -23.61
C ASP A 171 16.34 3.37 -23.49
N ILE A 172 15.86 3.85 -22.32
CA ILE A 172 15.60 5.27 -22.08
C ILE A 172 16.85 6.07 -21.68
N GLN A 173 17.89 5.43 -21.14
CA GLN A 173 19.10 6.13 -20.67
C GLN A 173 19.77 7.03 -21.71
N PRO A 174 19.93 6.64 -23.00
CA PRO A 174 20.63 7.47 -23.98
C PRO A 174 19.79 8.63 -24.54
N LEU A 175 18.51 8.74 -24.19
CA LEU A 175 17.63 9.76 -24.75
C LEU A 175 18.02 11.17 -24.29
N LEU A 176 17.77 12.15 -25.16
CA LEU A 176 17.95 13.57 -24.86
C LEU A 176 16.83 14.05 -23.92
N GLU A 177 17.13 15.03 -23.06
CA GLU A 177 16.14 15.65 -22.17
C GLU A 177 14.93 16.20 -22.95
N SER A 178 15.12 16.77 -24.13
CA SER A 178 14.01 17.26 -24.96
C SER A 178 13.05 16.15 -25.38
N ARG A 179 13.53 14.92 -25.59
CA ARG A 179 12.68 13.76 -25.89
C ARG A 179 11.95 13.24 -24.65
N ILE A 180 12.53 13.40 -23.47
CA ILE A 180 11.86 13.12 -22.20
C ILE A 180 10.74 14.12 -21.95
N ASP A 181 11.02 15.42 -22.16
CA ASP A 181 10.05 16.50 -21.97
C ASP A 181 8.86 16.38 -22.95
N GLU A 182 9.11 16.07 -24.23
CA GLU A 182 8.06 15.77 -25.22
C GLU A 182 7.17 14.59 -24.80
N ALA A 183 7.78 13.53 -24.26
CA ALA A 183 7.04 12.39 -23.76
C ALA A 183 6.20 12.74 -22.53
N ILE A 184 6.73 13.52 -21.59
CA ILE A 184 6.00 13.98 -20.41
C ILE A 184 4.77 14.79 -20.83
N GLU A 185 4.93 15.75 -21.74
CA GLU A 185 3.83 16.57 -22.24
C GLU A 185 2.75 15.72 -22.92
N ALA A 186 3.16 14.84 -23.84
CA ALA A 186 2.24 13.98 -24.58
C ALA A 186 1.46 13.00 -23.68
N LEU A 187 2.12 12.45 -22.65
CA LEU A 187 1.52 11.54 -21.69
C LEU A 187 0.57 12.24 -20.71
N ALA A 188 0.91 13.45 -20.30
CA ALA A 188 0.00 14.28 -19.51
C ALA A 188 -1.24 14.63 -20.34
N GLN A 189 -1.05 15.06 -21.59
CA GLN A 189 -2.14 15.50 -22.46
C GLN A 189 -3.12 14.36 -22.77
N VAL A 190 -2.64 13.16 -23.11
CA VAL A 190 -3.53 12.04 -23.47
C VAL A 190 -4.47 11.63 -22.31
N ILE A 191 -4.05 11.81 -21.06
CA ILE A 191 -4.92 11.53 -19.91
C ILE A 191 -5.80 12.74 -19.58
N ALA A 192 -5.29 13.96 -19.74
CA ALA A 192 -6.03 15.19 -19.50
C ALA A 192 -7.19 15.38 -20.48
N ASP A 193 -7.03 14.97 -21.75
CA ASP A 193 -8.07 15.02 -22.79
C ASP A 193 -9.31 14.19 -22.38
N ASP A 194 -9.08 13.05 -21.74
CA ASP A 194 -10.12 12.12 -21.27
C ASP A 194 -10.46 12.30 -19.76
N ALA A 195 -10.06 13.42 -19.13
CA ALA A 195 -10.21 13.61 -17.69
C ALA A 195 -11.64 13.43 -17.19
N GLU A 196 -12.64 13.86 -17.95
CA GLU A 196 -14.06 13.67 -17.62
C GLU A 196 -14.47 12.20 -17.61
N ILE A 197 -13.97 11.40 -18.56
CA ILE A 197 -14.24 9.97 -18.63
C ILE A 197 -13.58 9.27 -17.44
N TYR A 198 -12.30 9.55 -17.19
CA TYR A 198 -11.57 8.98 -16.06
C TYR A 198 -12.20 9.36 -14.71
N ALA A 199 -12.68 10.58 -14.55
CA ALA A 199 -13.36 11.02 -13.34
C ALA A 199 -14.66 10.24 -13.09
N LYS A 200 -15.53 10.13 -14.12
CA LYS A 200 -16.79 9.38 -14.02
C LYS A 200 -16.56 7.90 -13.74
N GLU A 201 -15.62 7.28 -14.44
CA GLU A 201 -15.25 5.88 -14.22
C GLU A 201 -14.64 5.66 -12.84
N THR A 202 -13.84 6.61 -12.34
CA THR A 202 -13.29 6.54 -10.98
C THR A 202 -14.40 6.56 -9.93
N VAL A 203 -15.37 7.47 -10.04
CA VAL A 203 -16.51 7.50 -9.11
C VAL A 203 -17.33 6.21 -9.21
N ALA A 204 -17.59 5.72 -10.42
CA ALA A 204 -18.35 4.49 -10.64
C ALA A 204 -17.65 3.24 -10.08
N GLU A 205 -16.33 3.10 -10.28
CA GLU A 205 -15.55 1.94 -9.82
C GLU A 205 -15.28 1.99 -8.31
N SER A 206 -14.90 3.18 -7.81
CA SER A 206 -14.53 3.35 -6.40
C SER A 206 -15.73 3.56 -5.49
N GLY A 207 -16.83 4.14 -5.99
CA GLY A 207 -17.96 4.59 -5.19
C GLY A 207 -17.68 5.81 -4.30
N MET A 208 -16.60 6.55 -4.57
CA MET A 208 -16.09 7.65 -3.75
C MET A 208 -15.94 8.96 -4.54
N GLY A 209 -16.25 10.07 -3.87
CA GLY A 209 -15.91 11.41 -4.35
C GLY A 209 -16.89 11.98 -5.38
N VAL A 210 -16.44 13.01 -6.08
CA VAL A 210 -17.25 13.83 -6.99
C VAL A 210 -16.54 13.94 -8.34
N ALA A 211 -17.25 13.65 -9.44
CA ALA A 211 -16.63 13.58 -10.76
C ALA A 211 -16.01 14.93 -11.15
N GLU A 212 -16.71 16.04 -10.89
CA GLU A 212 -16.26 17.40 -11.20
C GLU A 212 -14.94 17.74 -10.47
N HIS A 213 -14.86 17.40 -9.17
CA HIS A 213 -13.63 17.59 -8.39
C HIS A 213 -12.50 16.68 -8.90
N LYS A 214 -12.80 15.44 -9.30
CA LYS A 214 -11.80 14.53 -9.89
C LYS A 214 -11.26 15.03 -11.23
N ILE A 215 -12.06 15.72 -12.05
CA ILE A 215 -11.56 16.37 -13.28
C ILE A 215 -10.46 17.37 -12.94
N GLU A 216 -10.68 18.21 -11.93
CA GLU A 216 -9.68 19.17 -11.47
C GLU A 216 -8.42 18.48 -10.95
N LYS A 217 -8.56 17.46 -10.11
CA LYS A 217 -7.43 16.65 -9.59
C LYS A 217 -6.64 15.98 -10.72
N ILE A 218 -7.32 15.42 -11.71
CA ILE A 218 -6.67 14.79 -12.87
C ILE A 218 -5.88 15.84 -13.66
N LYS A 219 -6.45 17.02 -13.92
CA LYS A 219 -5.73 18.11 -14.61
C LYS A 219 -4.51 18.60 -13.83
N LEU A 220 -4.62 18.69 -12.50
CA LEU A 220 -3.49 19.00 -11.62
C LEU A 220 -2.41 17.91 -11.67
N GLY A 221 -2.78 16.63 -11.58
CA GLY A 221 -1.84 15.49 -11.65
C GLY A 221 -1.27 15.17 -13.02
N THR A 222 -1.77 15.84 -14.07
CA THR A 222 -1.33 15.68 -15.46
C THR A 222 -0.60 16.95 -15.93
N LEU A 223 -1.35 17.95 -16.37
CA LEU A 223 -0.84 19.14 -17.05
C LEU A 223 0.01 20.02 -16.11
N ALA A 224 -0.44 20.25 -14.88
CA ALA A 224 0.33 21.08 -13.94
C ALA A 224 1.63 20.38 -13.51
N VAL A 225 1.61 19.06 -13.32
CA VAL A 225 2.83 18.27 -13.07
C VAL A 225 3.76 18.31 -14.29
N ALA A 226 3.24 18.13 -15.51
CA ALA A 226 4.07 18.20 -16.71
C ALA A 226 4.74 19.58 -16.85
N HIS A 227 3.97 20.66 -16.67
CA HIS A 227 4.50 22.02 -16.69
C HIS A 227 5.60 22.23 -15.63
N ASP A 228 5.44 21.66 -14.44
CA ASP A 228 6.47 21.72 -13.40
C ASP A 228 7.73 20.89 -13.76
N LEU A 229 7.66 19.87 -14.61
CA LEU A 229 8.80 19.01 -14.93
C LEU A 229 9.58 19.45 -16.17
N ILE A 230 8.89 19.96 -17.18
CA ILE A 230 9.49 20.32 -18.48
C ILE A 230 10.57 21.39 -18.30
N GLY A 231 11.72 21.21 -18.96
CA GLY A 231 12.86 22.12 -18.88
C GLY A 231 13.70 22.01 -17.60
N LYS A 232 13.27 21.24 -16.59
CA LYS A 232 14.12 20.96 -15.41
C LYS A 232 15.27 20.02 -15.78
N PRO A 233 16.45 20.14 -15.14
CA PRO A 233 17.55 19.21 -15.37
C PRO A 233 17.21 17.80 -14.87
N GLY A 234 17.44 16.79 -15.72
CA GLY A 234 17.24 15.37 -15.44
C GLY A 234 18.55 14.58 -15.29
N VAL A 235 18.56 13.31 -15.73
CA VAL A 235 19.72 12.42 -15.60
C VAL A 235 20.92 12.93 -16.40
N GLY A 236 22.11 12.87 -15.79
CA GLY A 236 23.36 13.35 -16.36
C GLY A 236 23.65 14.83 -16.11
N SER A 237 22.71 15.59 -15.53
CA SER A 237 22.95 16.99 -15.18
C SER A 237 24.05 17.12 -14.12
N ILE A 238 24.95 18.07 -14.31
CA ILE A 238 25.93 18.48 -13.31
C ILE A 238 25.24 19.40 -12.30
N ILE A 239 25.35 19.05 -11.02
CA ILE A 239 24.85 19.81 -9.88
C ILE A 239 26.09 20.32 -9.16
N GLU A 240 26.28 21.64 -9.08
CA GLU A 240 27.33 22.20 -8.24
C GLU A 240 26.93 22.03 -6.77
N GLU A 241 27.74 21.30 -6.00
CA GLU A 241 27.59 21.16 -4.56
C GLU A 241 28.54 22.14 -3.83
N HIS A 242 28.63 22.04 -2.50
CA HIS A 242 29.55 22.84 -1.70
C HIS A 242 31.01 22.41 -1.92
N ASP A 243 31.95 23.30 -1.60
CA ASP A 243 33.39 23.02 -1.51
C ASP A 243 34.03 22.46 -2.79
N GLY A 244 33.51 22.84 -3.96
CA GLY A 244 34.03 22.43 -5.27
C GLY A 244 33.69 21.00 -5.68
N ILE A 245 32.77 20.34 -4.96
CA ILE A 245 32.24 19.02 -5.31
C ILE A 245 31.21 19.17 -6.44
N LYS A 246 31.27 18.27 -7.43
CA LYS A 246 30.27 18.19 -8.50
C LYS A 246 29.43 16.92 -8.38
N GLY A 247 28.12 17.07 -8.29
CA GLY A 247 27.15 15.98 -8.36
C GLY A 247 26.75 15.68 -9.80
N ILE A 248 26.52 14.41 -10.11
CA ILE A 248 25.88 13.96 -11.36
C ILE A 248 24.63 13.18 -11.02
N ALA A 249 23.49 13.63 -11.54
CA ALA A 249 22.21 12.95 -11.37
C ALA A 249 22.19 11.61 -12.12
N GLN A 250 21.75 10.54 -11.45
CA GLN A 250 21.58 9.20 -12.01
C GLN A 250 20.20 8.67 -11.63
N SER A 251 19.56 7.93 -12.52
CA SER A 251 18.30 7.23 -12.25
C SER A 251 18.42 6.21 -11.10
N MET A 252 17.30 5.89 -10.46
CA MET A 252 17.21 4.81 -9.48
C MET A 252 17.20 3.42 -10.13
N GLY A 253 16.57 3.30 -11.30
CA GLY A 253 16.33 2.03 -11.99
C GLY A 253 14.85 1.75 -12.19
N ILE A 254 14.37 0.64 -11.62
CA ILE A 254 12.98 0.21 -11.68
C ILE A 254 12.25 0.63 -10.40
N VAL A 255 11.14 1.36 -10.56
CA VAL A 255 10.32 1.89 -9.48
C VAL A 255 9.00 1.12 -9.41
N PHE A 256 8.61 0.65 -8.23
CA PHE A 256 7.29 0.09 -7.97
C PHE A 256 6.42 1.14 -7.27
N ALA A 257 5.30 1.49 -7.88
CA ALA A 257 4.46 2.60 -7.46
C ALA A 257 3.06 2.12 -7.05
N MET A 258 2.76 2.24 -5.76
CA MET A 258 1.44 1.89 -5.20
C MET A 258 0.48 3.08 -5.31
N ILE A 259 -0.74 2.83 -5.78
CA ILE A 259 -1.72 3.86 -6.07
C ILE A 259 -2.95 3.70 -5.16
N PRO A 260 -3.37 4.77 -4.43
CA PRO A 260 -4.51 4.71 -3.53
C PRO A 260 -5.84 4.75 -4.28
N VAL A 261 -6.92 4.30 -3.63
CA VAL A 261 -8.28 4.38 -4.18
C VAL A 261 -8.85 5.80 -4.22
N THR A 262 -8.37 6.69 -3.36
CA THR A 262 -8.90 8.06 -3.22
C THR A 262 -8.49 8.96 -4.39
N ASN A 263 -7.26 8.76 -4.89
CA ASN A 263 -6.65 9.59 -5.92
C ASN A 263 -6.03 8.73 -7.06
N PRO A 264 -6.78 7.84 -7.74
CA PRO A 264 -6.17 6.77 -8.50
C PRO A 264 -5.52 7.23 -9.81
N VAL A 265 -6.12 8.17 -10.54
CA VAL A 265 -5.65 8.53 -11.89
C VAL A 265 -4.51 9.56 -11.80
N GLU A 266 -4.75 10.63 -11.06
CA GLU A 266 -3.80 11.71 -10.82
C GLU A 266 -2.51 11.22 -10.13
N THR A 267 -2.58 10.31 -9.16
CA THR A 267 -1.38 9.75 -8.51
C THR A 267 -0.61 8.84 -9.46
N LEU A 268 -1.31 8.05 -10.28
CA LEU A 268 -0.69 7.17 -11.26
C LEU A 268 0.07 7.96 -12.32
N VAL A 269 -0.57 8.99 -12.89
CA VAL A 269 0.08 9.85 -13.88
C VAL A 269 1.23 10.61 -13.24
N PHE A 270 1.02 11.27 -12.10
CA PHE A 270 2.07 11.97 -11.38
C PHE A 270 3.31 11.10 -11.18
N LYS A 271 3.15 9.88 -10.64
CA LYS A 271 4.27 8.94 -10.41
C LYS A 271 4.94 8.53 -11.71
N SER A 272 4.17 8.32 -12.77
CA SER A 272 4.69 7.98 -14.09
C SER A 272 5.51 9.12 -14.70
N LEU A 273 5.04 10.36 -14.60
CA LEU A 273 5.74 11.53 -15.14
C LEU A 273 7.04 11.81 -14.37
N ILE A 274 7.02 11.75 -13.03
CA ILE A 274 8.25 11.97 -12.25
C ILE A 274 9.26 10.84 -12.46
N ALA A 275 8.81 9.58 -12.63
CA ALA A 275 9.67 8.45 -12.95
C ALA A 275 10.30 8.61 -14.34
N LEU A 276 9.51 9.05 -15.32
CA LEU A 276 10.01 9.31 -16.67
C LEU A 276 11.02 10.45 -16.71
N LYS A 277 10.75 11.57 -16.00
CA LYS A 277 11.69 12.70 -15.89
C LYS A 277 13.04 12.30 -15.31
N SER A 278 13.03 11.33 -14.40
CA SER A 278 14.20 10.77 -13.75
C SER A 278 14.75 9.51 -14.45
N ARG A 279 14.27 9.22 -15.68
CA ARG A 279 14.65 8.08 -16.54
C ARG A 279 14.56 6.72 -15.84
N ASN A 280 13.52 6.52 -15.05
CA ASN A 280 13.18 5.26 -14.42
C ASN A 280 12.06 4.55 -15.21
N ALA A 281 12.06 3.22 -15.19
CA ALA A 281 10.88 2.44 -15.55
C ALA A 281 9.98 2.30 -14.32
N VAL A 282 8.66 2.35 -14.49
CA VAL A 282 7.70 2.27 -13.39
C VAL A 282 6.69 1.14 -13.57
N ILE A 283 6.48 0.37 -12.51
CA ILE A 283 5.43 -0.65 -12.40
C ILE A 283 4.38 -0.14 -11.42
N ILE A 284 3.17 0.05 -11.93
CA ILE A 284 2.01 0.58 -11.21
C ILE A 284 1.22 -0.56 -10.56
N SER A 285 0.97 -0.44 -9.25
CA SER A 285 0.06 -1.29 -8.50
C SER A 285 -1.13 -0.49 -7.99
N SER A 286 -2.26 -0.62 -8.70
CA SER A 286 -3.50 0.07 -8.37
C SER A 286 -4.30 -0.68 -7.32
N HIS A 287 -4.91 0.06 -6.40
CA HIS A 287 -5.85 -0.52 -5.44
C HIS A 287 -7.00 -1.24 -6.17
N ARG A 288 -7.46 -2.37 -5.63
CA ARG A 288 -8.47 -3.25 -6.27
C ARG A 288 -9.78 -2.56 -6.68
N ARG A 289 -10.16 -1.47 -5.99
CA ARG A 289 -11.37 -0.64 -6.25
C ARG A 289 -11.11 0.50 -7.26
N ALA A 290 -9.96 0.52 -7.89
CA ALA A 290 -9.57 1.46 -8.94
C ALA A 290 -8.64 0.79 -9.96
N LYS A 291 -8.73 -0.54 -10.09
CA LYS A 291 -7.83 -1.33 -10.92
C LYS A 291 -8.14 -1.09 -12.39
N ASN A 292 -9.43 -1.05 -12.75
CA ASN A 292 -9.84 -0.95 -14.14
C ASN A 292 -9.53 0.43 -14.72
N VAL A 293 -9.83 1.50 -13.98
CA VAL A 293 -9.46 2.85 -14.37
C VAL A 293 -7.94 3.02 -14.45
N GLY A 294 -7.18 2.43 -13.52
CA GLY A 294 -5.72 2.43 -13.55
C GLY A 294 -5.15 1.67 -14.76
N LEU A 295 -5.70 0.50 -15.08
CA LEU A 295 -5.32 -0.29 -16.26
C LEU A 295 -5.59 0.47 -17.56
N LYS A 296 -6.73 1.16 -17.64
CA LYS A 296 -7.08 2.00 -18.80
C LYS A 296 -6.08 3.14 -18.98
N ALA A 297 -5.73 3.84 -17.90
CA ALA A 297 -4.74 4.91 -17.93
C ALA A 297 -3.36 4.41 -18.39
N VAL A 298 -2.88 3.28 -17.84
CA VAL A 298 -1.59 2.69 -18.27
C VAL A 298 -1.63 2.31 -19.75
N LYS A 299 -2.72 1.70 -20.24
CA LYS A 299 -2.85 1.37 -21.67
C LYS A 299 -2.83 2.60 -22.57
N ALA A 300 -3.47 3.70 -22.18
CA ALA A 300 -3.43 4.95 -22.92
C ALA A 300 -2.01 5.54 -22.97
N MET A 301 -1.31 5.54 -21.83
CA MET A 301 0.09 5.97 -21.75
C MET A 301 1.02 5.08 -22.58
N GLN A 302 0.85 3.76 -22.54
CA GLN A 302 1.61 2.82 -23.37
C GLN A 302 1.36 3.02 -24.87
N ALA A 303 0.11 3.25 -25.28
CA ALA A 303 -0.21 3.57 -26.66
C ALA A 303 0.49 4.86 -27.11
N LYS A 304 0.49 5.89 -26.26
CA LYS A 304 1.18 7.15 -26.55
C LYS A 304 2.70 7.00 -26.59
N LEU A 305 3.31 6.22 -25.68
CA LEU A 305 4.74 5.87 -25.75
C LEU A 305 5.09 5.19 -27.09
N LYS A 306 4.25 4.26 -27.54
CA LYS A 306 4.43 3.57 -28.83
C LYS A 306 4.38 4.54 -30.01
N GLU A 307 3.44 5.48 -30.02
CA GLU A 307 3.35 6.53 -31.05
C GLU A 307 4.61 7.39 -31.11
N LEU A 308 5.23 7.67 -29.96
CA LEU A 308 6.49 8.42 -29.85
C LEU A 308 7.74 7.59 -30.17
N GLY A 309 7.59 6.30 -30.47
CA GLY A 309 8.70 5.38 -30.70
C GLY A 309 9.49 5.04 -29.43
N LEU A 310 8.88 5.20 -28.25
CA LEU A 310 9.49 4.90 -26.95
C LEU A 310 9.09 3.50 -26.46
N PRO A 311 9.90 2.87 -25.57
CA PRO A 311 9.56 1.58 -25.00
C PRO A 311 8.25 1.66 -24.20
N VAL A 312 7.24 0.89 -24.58
CA VAL A 312 5.94 0.85 -23.89
C VAL A 312 6.06 0.34 -22.45
N ASP A 313 7.07 -0.50 -22.21
CA ASP A 313 7.34 -1.11 -20.91
C ASP A 313 7.97 -0.13 -19.89
N LEU A 314 8.13 1.16 -20.25
CA LEU A 314 8.49 2.22 -19.31
C LEU A 314 7.41 2.44 -18.24
N ILE A 315 6.15 2.17 -18.58
CA ILE A 315 5.01 2.27 -17.66
C ILE A 315 4.22 0.98 -17.80
N GLN A 316 4.15 0.19 -16.73
CA GLN A 316 3.50 -1.12 -16.73
C GLN A 316 2.51 -1.27 -15.58
N THR A 317 1.55 -2.18 -15.72
CA THR A 317 0.71 -2.65 -14.61
C THR A 317 0.32 -4.10 -14.85
N SER A 318 0.21 -4.89 -13.79
CA SER A 318 -0.13 -6.32 -13.88
C SER A 318 -1.58 -6.50 -14.31
N GLN A 319 -1.82 -7.52 -15.12
CA GLN A 319 -3.18 -7.89 -15.52
C GLN A 319 -3.82 -8.87 -14.52
N MET A 320 -3.02 -9.60 -13.72
CA MET A 320 -3.52 -10.47 -12.64
C MET A 320 -4.38 -9.70 -11.63
N PRO A 321 -5.39 -10.36 -11.02
CA PRO A 321 -6.15 -9.79 -9.91
C PRO A 321 -5.23 -9.20 -8.83
N SER A 322 -5.54 -7.98 -8.35
CA SER A 322 -4.74 -7.35 -7.30
C SER A 322 -4.81 -8.18 -6.01
N SER A 323 -3.66 -8.69 -5.56
CA SER A 323 -3.53 -9.42 -4.30
C SER A 323 -2.38 -8.89 -3.45
N ARG A 324 -2.37 -9.24 -2.17
CA ARG A 324 -1.27 -8.86 -1.25
C ARG A 324 0.01 -9.56 -1.66
N GLU A 325 -0.11 -10.80 -2.08
CA GLU A 325 0.95 -11.71 -2.49
C GLU A 325 1.63 -11.21 -3.77
N LEU A 326 0.85 -10.78 -4.77
CA LEU A 326 1.36 -10.16 -5.99
C LEU A 326 2.15 -8.88 -5.67
N THR A 327 1.57 -8.02 -4.83
CA THR A 327 2.20 -6.77 -4.39
C THR A 327 3.51 -7.03 -3.64
N GLN A 328 3.53 -8.03 -2.75
CA GLN A 328 4.74 -8.44 -2.04
C GLN A 328 5.79 -9.05 -2.95
N GLY A 329 5.38 -9.82 -3.97
CA GLY A 329 6.25 -10.37 -5.00
C GLY A 329 7.03 -9.26 -5.70
N PHE A 330 6.36 -8.18 -6.13
CA PHE A 330 7.04 -7.02 -6.68
C PHE A 330 7.98 -6.35 -5.67
N MET A 331 7.48 -6.01 -4.47
CA MET A 331 8.27 -5.25 -3.47
C MET A 331 9.58 -5.94 -3.06
N LYS A 332 9.60 -7.29 -3.06
CA LYS A 332 10.76 -8.10 -2.67
C LYS A 332 11.61 -8.58 -3.84
N HIS A 333 11.24 -8.27 -5.09
CA HIS A 333 11.96 -8.77 -6.25
C HIS A 333 13.38 -8.19 -6.28
N PRO A 334 14.44 -9.00 -6.45
CA PRO A 334 15.84 -8.56 -6.30
C PRO A 334 16.30 -7.51 -7.31
N ASP A 335 15.67 -7.47 -8.50
CA ASP A 335 15.94 -6.45 -9.52
C ASP A 335 15.10 -5.16 -9.36
N LEU A 336 14.21 -5.08 -8.36
CA LEU A 336 13.49 -3.83 -8.06
C LEU A 336 14.41 -2.87 -7.30
N ASN A 337 14.45 -1.59 -7.70
CA ASN A 337 15.37 -0.62 -7.10
C ASN A 337 14.71 0.29 -6.07
N PHE A 338 13.43 0.62 -6.23
CA PHE A 338 12.78 1.61 -5.38
C PHE A 338 11.26 1.43 -5.30
N ILE A 339 10.66 1.84 -4.18
CA ILE A 339 9.21 1.81 -3.96
C ILE A 339 8.67 3.21 -3.65
N LEU A 340 7.60 3.62 -4.34
CA LEU A 340 6.75 4.75 -3.96
C LEU A 340 5.43 4.23 -3.38
N ALA A 341 5.32 4.19 -2.06
CA ALA A 341 4.18 3.63 -1.34
C ALA A 341 3.16 4.72 -0.94
N THR A 342 2.15 4.95 -1.79
CA THR A 342 1.01 5.82 -1.45
C THR A 342 -0.21 4.97 -1.13
N GLY A 343 -0.60 4.92 0.14
CA GLY A 343 -1.78 4.20 0.59
C GLY A 343 -1.80 4.03 2.11
N GLY A 344 -2.62 3.09 2.60
CA GLY A 344 -2.82 2.93 4.05
C GLY A 344 -1.58 2.45 4.81
N PRO A 345 -1.51 2.66 6.14
CA PRO A 345 -0.33 2.38 6.97
C PRO A 345 0.23 0.96 6.83
N SER A 346 -0.64 -0.04 6.67
CA SER A 346 -0.19 -1.43 6.51
C SER A 346 0.60 -1.66 5.22
N MET A 347 0.24 -0.95 4.14
CA MET A 347 0.96 -1.06 2.87
C MET A 347 2.30 -0.35 2.95
N VAL A 348 2.33 0.83 3.56
CA VAL A 348 3.56 1.61 3.78
C VAL A 348 4.54 0.83 4.66
N ALA A 349 4.07 0.26 5.77
CA ALA A 349 4.87 -0.61 6.62
C ALA A 349 5.42 -1.82 5.83
N SER A 350 4.59 -2.44 4.98
CA SER A 350 5.04 -3.56 4.13
C SER A 350 6.11 -3.14 3.10
N ALA A 351 6.08 -1.91 2.60
CA ALA A 351 7.10 -1.39 1.70
C ALA A 351 8.43 -1.19 2.43
N TYR A 352 8.43 -0.57 3.62
CA TYR A 352 9.64 -0.40 4.43
C TYR A 352 10.21 -1.73 4.96
N GLN A 353 9.37 -2.75 5.14
CA GLN A 353 9.79 -4.10 5.56
C GLN A 353 10.21 -5.01 4.39
N SER A 354 10.12 -4.53 3.14
CA SER A 354 10.38 -5.35 1.95
C SER A 354 11.86 -5.66 1.73
N GLY A 355 12.76 -4.85 2.29
CA GLY A 355 14.21 -4.86 1.98
C GLY A 355 14.60 -3.95 0.81
N THR A 356 13.62 -3.47 0.03
CA THR A 356 13.82 -2.50 -1.06
C THR A 356 13.67 -1.07 -0.50
N PRO A 357 14.55 -0.11 -0.87
CA PRO A 357 14.39 1.30 -0.48
C PRO A 357 13.00 1.85 -0.86
N ALA A 358 12.40 2.62 0.04
CA ALA A 358 11.04 3.11 -0.12
C ALA A 358 10.87 4.55 0.35
N ILE A 359 9.95 5.26 -0.32
CA ILE A 359 9.28 6.45 0.23
C ILE A 359 7.81 6.10 0.42
N GLY A 360 7.39 6.16 1.69
CA GLY A 360 6.00 5.99 2.08
C GLY A 360 5.37 7.29 2.56
N VAL A 361 4.05 7.30 2.56
CA VAL A 361 3.21 8.36 3.13
C VAL A 361 2.65 7.95 4.49
N GLY A 362 2.08 8.89 5.22
CA GLY A 362 1.37 8.67 6.48
C GLY A 362 -0.12 8.94 6.36
N LYS A 363 -0.85 8.71 7.47
CA LYS A 363 -2.22 9.19 7.62
C LYS A 363 -2.23 10.70 7.83
N GLY A 364 -3.26 11.39 7.35
CA GLY A 364 -3.49 12.78 7.73
C GLY A 364 -4.58 12.90 8.80
N ASN A 365 -4.53 13.95 9.61
CA ASN A 365 -5.57 14.24 10.60
C ASN A 365 -5.49 15.72 11.01
N ALA A 366 -5.51 16.61 10.01
CA ALA A 366 -5.08 17.99 10.20
C ALA A 366 -5.89 18.72 11.29
N PRO A 367 -5.25 19.18 12.38
CA PRO A 367 -5.81 20.21 13.23
C PRO A 367 -5.79 21.55 12.48
N VAL A 368 -6.82 22.36 12.72
CA VAL A 368 -7.01 23.67 12.10
C VAL A 368 -7.23 24.67 13.21
N TRP A 369 -6.24 25.48 13.52
CA TRP A 369 -6.41 26.56 14.49
C TRP A 369 -6.87 27.83 13.79
N ILE A 370 -8.08 28.28 14.12
CA ILE A 370 -8.68 29.51 13.62
C ILE A 370 -8.53 30.52 14.74
N GLU A 371 -7.44 31.29 14.65
CA GLU A 371 -7.00 32.22 15.67
C GLU A 371 -7.65 33.60 15.45
N GLU A 372 -7.91 34.32 16.53
CA GLU A 372 -8.78 35.51 16.55
C GLU A 372 -8.40 36.63 15.58
N SER A 373 -7.12 36.75 15.20
CA SER A 373 -6.65 37.81 14.30
C SER A 373 -6.95 37.55 12.81
N CYS A 374 -7.45 36.36 12.46
CA CYS A 374 -7.65 35.96 11.06
C CYS A 374 -8.84 36.65 10.36
N ASP A 375 -8.92 36.48 9.03
CA ASP A 375 -10.15 36.72 8.29
C ASP A 375 -11.12 35.53 8.51
N VAL A 376 -12.04 35.70 9.46
CA VAL A 376 -12.96 34.65 9.92
C VAL A 376 -13.90 34.17 8.81
N GLU A 377 -14.38 35.08 7.95
CA GLU A 377 -15.27 34.73 6.83
C GLU A 377 -14.54 33.89 5.79
N LYS A 378 -13.32 34.32 5.42
CA LYS A 378 -12.46 33.56 4.51
C LYS A 378 -12.11 32.20 5.10
N ALA A 379 -11.74 32.13 6.39
CA ALA A 379 -11.41 30.88 7.07
C ALA A 379 -12.57 29.88 7.01
N ALA A 380 -13.79 30.32 7.32
CA ALA A 380 -14.99 29.47 7.24
C ALA A 380 -15.24 28.96 5.81
N LYS A 381 -15.15 29.83 4.80
CA LYS A 381 -15.33 29.44 3.39
C LYS A 381 -14.26 28.47 2.91
N ASP A 382 -13.00 28.70 3.27
CA ASP A 382 -11.87 27.83 2.92
C ASP A 382 -12.07 26.43 3.52
N VAL A 383 -12.45 26.34 4.80
CA VAL A 383 -12.72 25.06 5.50
C VAL A 383 -13.85 24.30 4.81
N VAL A 384 -14.99 24.95 4.54
CA VAL A 384 -16.13 24.28 3.88
C VAL A 384 -15.76 23.84 2.47
N PHE A 385 -15.11 24.69 1.68
CA PHE A 385 -14.65 24.34 0.34
C PHE A 385 -13.68 23.16 0.36
N SER A 386 -12.60 23.28 1.13
CA SER A 386 -11.51 22.30 1.17
C SER A 386 -11.98 20.93 1.65
N LYS A 387 -12.81 20.89 2.69
CA LYS A 387 -13.25 19.63 3.29
C LYS A 387 -14.37 18.96 2.50
N SER A 388 -15.17 19.71 1.76
CA SER A 388 -16.18 19.16 0.85
C SER A 388 -15.61 18.78 -0.52
N PHE A 389 -14.40 19.25 -0.87
CA PHE A 389 -13.73 18.89 -2.11
C PHE A 389 -13.49 17.38 -2.21
N ASP A 390 -13.91 16.80 -3.34
CA ASP A 390 -13.94 15.36 -3.61
C ASP A 390 -14.49 14.52 -2.44
N ASN A 391 -15.48 15.05 -1.71
CA ASN A 391 -16.05 14.47 -0.50
C ASN A 391 -15.01 14.18 0.62
N GLY A 392 -14.02 15.06 0.79
CA GLY A 392 -13.11 15.04 1.92
C GLY A 392 -12.09 13.90 1.90
N VAL A 393 -11.89 13.23 0.75
CA VAL A 393 -10.99 12.06 0.62
C VAL A 393 -9.51 12.42 0.47
N VAL A 394 -9.17 13.71 0.51
CA VAL A 394 -7.78 14.19 0.47
C VAL A 394 -7.20 14.14 1.89
N CYS A 395 -6.09 13.42 2.06
CA CYS A 395 -5.49 13.13 3.37
C CYS A 395 -5.07 14.38 4.15
N GLY A 396 -4.60 15.42 3.46
CA GLY A 396 -4.25 16.70 4.10
C GLY A 396 -5.42 17.63 4.40
N SER A 397 -6.67 17.22 4.14
CA SER A 397 -7.85 18.04 4.44
C SER A 397 -8.09 18.21 5.95
N GLU A 398 -8.80 19.27 6.29
CA GLU A 398 -9.19 19.67 7.64
C GLU A 398 -9.91 18.51 8.36
N ASN A 399 -9.58 18.21 9.61
CA ASN A 399 -10.31 17.19 10.38
C ASN A 399 -10.81 17.71 11.73
N ASN A 400 -10.08 18.61 12.37
CA ASN A 400 -10.37 19.08 13.73
C ASN A 400 -10.23 20.59 13.81
N LEU A 401 -11.34 21.31 13.95
CA LEU A 401 -11.37 22.76 14.04
C LEU A 401 -11.21 23.19 15.50
N LEU A 402 -10.22 24.03 15.75
CA LEU A 402 -9.92 24.65 17.04
C LEU A 402 -10.16 26.16 16.85
N VAL A 403 -11.24 26.69 17.40
CA VAL A 403 -11.65 28.09 17.14
C VAL A 403 -11.64 28.89 18.42
N ASP A 404 -10.94 30.02 18.40
CA ASP A 404 -10.85 30.92 19.54
C ASP A 404 -12.24 31.44 19.96
N ASP A 405 -12.47 31.51 21.27
CA ASP A 405 -13.75 31.87 21.89
C ASP A 405 -14.31 33.19 21.34
N ALA A 406 -13.44 34.18 21.15
CA ALA A 406 -13.79 35.52 20.69
C ALA A 406 -14.44 35.55 19.30
N ILE A 407 -14.13 34.58 18.44
CA ILE A 407 -14.60 34.52 17.05
C ILE A 407 -15.45 33.28 16.74
N TYR A 408 -15.72 32.42 17.74
CA TYR A 408 -16.40 31.15 17.55
C TYR A 408 -17.77 31.29 16.88
N ASP A 409 -18.64 32.15 17.42
CA ASP A 409 -20.00 32.30 16.93
C ASP A 409 -20.02 32.92 15.53
N GLN A 410 -19.08 33.82 15.25
CA GLN A 410 -18.90 34.42 13.93
C GLN A 410 -18.45 33.37 12.90
N PHE A 411 -17.47 32.53 13.25
CA PHE A 411 -17.01 31.44 12.42
C PHE A 411 -18.14 30.46 12.10
N VAL A 412 -18.92 30.05 13.10
CA VAL A 412 -20.06 29.15 12.94
C VAL A 412 -21.10 29.74 11.98
N GLY A 413 -21.43 31.03 12.14
CA GLY A 413 -22.35 31.73 11.23
C GLY A 413 -21.88 31.67 9.78
N TYR A 414 -20.64 32.04 9.50
CA TYR A 414 -20.09 32.00 8.14
C TYR A 414 -19.95 30.58 7.59
N ALA A 415 -19.67 29.58 8.43
CA ALA A 415 -19.63 28.19 8.00
C ALA A 415 -21.01 27.70 7.57
N ILE A 416 -22.07 28.06 8.31
CA ILE A 416 -23.46 27.78 7.94
C ILE A 416 -23.80 28.44 6.61
N ASP A 417 -23.47 29.72 6.42
CA ASP A 417 -23.69 30.45 5.17
C ASP A 417 -22.97 29.81 3.97
N ALA A 418 -21.81 29.20 4.20
CA ALA A 418 -21.06 28.47 3.18
C ALA A 418 -21.64 27.07 2.85
N GLY A 419 -22.57 26.56 3.67
CA GLY A 419 -23.26 25.29 3.48
C GLY A 419 -22.91 24.20 4.52
N ALA A 420 -22.39 24.56 5.68
CA ALA A 420 -22.16 23.61 6.77
C ALA A 420 -23.46 23.31 7.55
N ALA A 421 -23.61 22.06 7.99
CA ALA A 421 -24.60 21.64 8.97
C ALA A 421 -23.92 21.41 10.32
N VAL A 422 -24.10 22.37 11.24
CA VAL A 422 -23.73 22.17 12.65
C VAL A 422 -24.77 21.26 13.30
N LEU A 423 -24.31 20.16 13.88
CA LEU A 423 -25.16 19.13 14.45
C LEU A 423 -25.68 19.55 15.83
N ASN A 424 -26.97 19.33 16.08
CA ASN A 424 -27.48 19.32 17.45
C ASN A 424 -27.17 18.00 18.17
N HIS A 425 -27.45 17.94 19.47
CA HIS A 425 -27.16 16.76 20.30
C HIS A 425 -27.76 15.44 19.77
N PHE A 426 -28.99 15.46 19.26
CA PHE A 426 -29.64 14.26 18.72
C PHE A 426 -29.05 13.85 17.38
N GLU A 427 -28.75 14.81 16.50
CA GLU A 427 -28.12 14.56 15.21
C GLU A 427 -26.68 14.02 15.39
N LEU A 428 -25.93 14.56 16.34
CA LEU A 428 -24.61 14.06 16.72
C LEU A 428 -24.68 12.62 17.21
N HIS A 429 -25.64 12.29 18.09
CA HIS A 429 -25.83 10.92 18.56
C HIS A 429 -26.14 9.96 17.40
N ALA A 430 -27.01 10.35 16.46
CA ALA A 430 -27.33 9.55 15.29
C ALA A 430 -26.10 9.31 14.39
N ILE A 431 -25.28 10.34 14.19
CA ILE A 431 -24.00 10.23 13.46
C ILE A 431 -23.07 9.25 14.17
N MET A 432 -22.92 9.35 15.50
CA MET A 432 -22.04 8.47 16.26
C MET A 432 -22.47 7.00 16.19
N GLU A 433 -23.76 6.72 16.37
CA GLU A 433 -24.31 5.36 16.28
C GLU A 433 -24.22 4.78 14.86
N SER A 434 -24.38 5.59 13.81
CA SER A 434 -24.39 5.09 12.43
C SER A 434 -22.99 4.98 11.83
N LEU A 435 -22.16 6.01 11.98
CA LEU A 435 -20.85 6.10 11.34
C LEU A 435 -19.74 5.50 12.20
N PHE A 436 -19.89 5.49 13.53
CA PHE A 436 -18.81 5.17 14.48
C PHE A 436 -19.16 4.06 15.48
N ALA A 437 -20.20 3.24 15.23
CA ALA A 437 -20.64 2.13 16.10
C ALA A 437 -19.51 1.20 16.59
N HIS A 438 -18.46 1.06 15.80
CA HIS A 438 -17.31 0.19 16.10
C HIS A 438 -16.06 0.96 16.56
N GLY A 439 -16.22 2.20 17.04
CA GLY A 439 -15.14 3.05 17.54
C GLY A 439 -14.22 3.63 16.45
N SER A 440 -14.55 3.40 15.18
CA SER A 440 -13.87 3.98 14.01
C SER A 440 -14.90 4.19 12.90
N LEU A 441 -14.57 5.06 11.94
CA LEU A 441 -15.46 5.34 10.83
C LEU A 441 -15.75 4.06 10.03
N ASN A 442 -17.03 3.78 9.83
CA ASN A 442 -17.48 2.75 8.91
C ASN A 442 -17.04 3.10 7.48
N ARG A 443 -16.27 2.18 6.89
CA ARG A 443 -15.61 2.35 5.58
C ARG A 443 -16.57 2.58 4.41
N ASP A 444 -17.85 2.22 4.57
CA ASP A 444 -18.87 2.43 3.54
C ASP A 444 -19.23 3.90 3.36
N TYR A 445 -18.96 4.74 4.37
CA TYR A 445 -19.16 6.19 4.31
C TYR A 445 -17.96 6.96 3.76
N ILE A 446 -16.80 6.33 3.59
CA ILE A 446 -15.60 7.02 3.06
C ILE A 446 -15.90 7.58 1.67
N GLY A 447 -15.69 8.88 1.49
CA GLY A 447 -15.94 9.58 0.23
C GLY A 447 -17.40 9.76 -0.16
N LYS A 448 -18.34 9.57 0.76
CA LYS A 448 -19.75 9.99 0.60
C LYS A 448 -19.89 11.48 0.83
N SER A 449 -20.86 12.10 0.16
CA SER A 449 -21.15 13.52 0.39
C SER A 449 -21.79 13.74 1.75
N ALA A 450 -21.64 14.93 2.33
CA ALA A 450 -22.35 15.31 3.54
C ALA A 450 -23.87 15.19 3.36
N GLN A 451 -24.39 15.61 2.21
CA GLN A 451 -25.81 15.51 1.88
C GLN A 451 -26.32 14.07 1.94
N GLU A 452 -25.63 13.11 1.29
CA GLU A 452 -26.04 11.70 1.31
C GLU A 452 -26.04 11.11 2.73
N VAL A 453 -25.05 11.46 3.54
CA VAL A 453 -24.98 11.02 4.95
C VAL A 453 -26.14 11.60 5.75
N CYS A 454 -26.40 12.91 5.61
CA CYS A 454 -27.47 13.59 6.31
C CYS A 454 -28.86 13.07 5.88
N ASP A 455 -29.09 12.85 4.59
CA ASP A 455 -30.34 12.30 4.06
C ASP A 455 -30.63 10.90 4.63
N GLY A 456 -29.60 10.04 4.71
CA GLY A 456 -29.70 8.71 5.30
C GLY A 456 -30.06 8.70 6.79
N LEU A 457 -29.80 9.80 7.49
CA LEU A 457 -30.08 9.99 8.93
C LEU A 457 -31.26 10.93 9.20
N GLY A 458 -31.91 11.46 8.16
CA GLY A 458 -33.02 12.41 8.30
C GLY A 458 -32.61 13.81 8.79
N ILE A 459 -31.33 14.16 8.69
CA ILE A 459 -30.79 15.48 9.03
C ILE A 459 -31.08 16.41 7.84
N LYS A 460 -31.85 17.48 8.06
CA LYS A 460 -32.26 18.40 6.99
C LYS A 460 -31.92 19.85 7.32
N ARG A 461 -31.58 20.60 6.28
CA ARG A 461 -31.44 22.07 6.26
C ARG A 461 -32.21 22.61 5.05
N ASP A 462 -32.46 23.91 5.02
CA ASP A 462 -33.10 24.61 3.90
C ASP A 462 -32.13 24.95 2.75
N TYR A 463 -30.87 24.53 2.88
CA TYR A 463 -29.80 24.63 1.89
C TYR A 463 -29.09 23.27 1.68
N PRO A 464 -28.39 23.09 0.54
CA PRO A 464 -27.57 21.89 0.32
C PRO A 464 -26.43 21.77 1.34
N ILE A 465 -26.32 20.61 1.98
CA ILE A 465 -25.32 20.34 3.02
C ILE A 465 -24.01 19.90 2.36
N LYS A 466 -22.95 20.70 2.52
CA LYS A 466 -21.61 20.44 1.97
C LYS A 466 -20.63 19.86 3.00
N LEU A 467 -20.77 20.28 4.26
CA LEU A 467 -19.90 19.90 5.37
C LEU A 467 -20.75 19.60 6.60
N ILE A 468 -20.40 18.57 7.36
CA ILE A 468 -20.96 18.29 8.68
C ILE A 468 -19.98 18.78 9.75
N ILE A 469 -20.48 19.54 10.73
CA ILE A 469 -19.69 20.03 11.87
C ILE A 469 -20.25 19.40 13.15
N ALA A 470 -19.41 18.63 13.83
CA ALA A 470 -19.71 18.00 15.11
C ALA A 470 -19.01 18.77 16.24
N GLU A 471 -19.78 19.50 17.05
CA GLU A 471 -19.24 20.18 18.23
C GLU A 471 -18.78 19.18 19.29
N MET A 472 -17.59 19.43 19.82
CA MET A 472 -16.98 18.67 20.90
C MET A 472 -16.93 19.54 22.16
N SER A 473 -17.36 18.99 23.30
CA SER A 473 -17.04 19.58 24.60
C SER A 473 -15.52 19.59 24.82
N ILE A 474 -15.06 20.47 25.73
CA ILE A 474 -13.65 20.72 26.07
C ILE A 474 -12.75 19.49 25.86
N VAL A 475 -11.75 19.65 24.98
CA VAL A 475 -10.82 18.60 24.56
C VAL A 475 -9.46 18.81 25.24
N ASP A 476 -9.32 18.34 26.46
CA ASP A 476 -8.11 18.52 27.29
C ASP A 476 -7.68 17.28 28.09
N SER A 477 -8.37 16.15 27.91
CA SER A 477 -8.03 14.86 28.50
C SER A 477 -7.61 13.83 27.44
N ASP A 478 -6.78 12.86 27.82
CA ASP A 478 -6.37 11.77 26.93
C ASP A 478 -7.58 11.04 26.32
N ASP A 479 -8.63 10.84 27.11
CA ASP A 479 -9.88 10.20 26.66
C ASP A 479 -10.58 11.01 25.54
N SER A 480 -10.57 12.35 25.66
CA SER A 480 -11.16 13.22 24.64
C SER A 480 -10.39 13.20 23.31
N ILE A 481 -9.06 13.10 23.36
CA ILE A 481 -8.20 13.00 22.17
C ILE A 481 -8.35 11.65 21.46
N GLN A 482 -8.64 10.58 22.21
CA GLN A 482 -8.88 9.25 21.64
C GLN A 482 -10.25 9.10 20.97
N HIS A 483 -11.14 10.08 21.13
CA HIS A 483 -12.49 10.05 20.58
C HIS A 483 -12.49 9.88 19.04
N PRO A 484 -13.40 9.09 18.44
CA PRO A 484 -13.39 8.85 16.99
C PRO A 484 -13.50 10.11 16.12
N LEU A 485 -14.18 11.15 16.61
CA LEU A 485 -14.27 12.44 15.91
C LEU A 485 -12.95 13.22 15.88
N MET A 486 -11.98 12.88 16.72
CA MET A 486 -10.65 13.49 16.75
C MET A 486 -9.65 12.81 15.80
N LYS A 487 -10.09 11.78 15.07
CA LYS A 487 -9.29 10.99 14.11
C LYS A 487 -9.58 11.39 12.66
N GLU A 488 -8.84 10.80 11.73
CA GLU A 488 -9.04 10.95 10.29
C GLU A 488 -10.42 10.43 9.86
N LYS A 489 -11.17 11.25 9.10
CA LYS A 489 -12.54 10.91 8.71
C LYS A 489 -12.75 10.66 7.20
N LEU A 490 -11.85 11.09 6.30
CA LEU A 490 -11.98 10.91 4.83
C LEU A 490 -13.43 11.05 4.28
N LEU A 491 -14.17 12.00 4.86
CA LEU A 491 -15.60 12.28 4.71
C LEU A 491 -15.75 13.78 5.01
N PRO A 492 -16.72 14.52 4.43
CA PRO A 492 -16.98 15.91 4.78
C PRO A 492 -17.61 16.07 6.18
N LEU A 493 -16.83 15.71 7.20
CA LEU A 493 -17.15 15.77 8.62
C LEU A 493 -15.91 16.30 9.36
N VAL A 494 -16.10 17.32 10.19
CA VAL A 494 -15.06 17.87 11.08
C VAL A 494 -15.56 17.93 12.51
N SER A 495 -14.66 17.77 13.46
CA SER A 495 -14.93 18.17 14.85
C SER A 495 -14.74 19.68 14.99
N LEU A 496 -15.47 20.29 15.92
CA LEU A 496 -15.34 21.72 16.27
C LEU A 496 -15.19 21.86 17.77
N THR A 497 -14.10 22.50 18.20
CA THR A 497 -13.77 22.74 19.60
C THR A 497 -13.57 24.23 19.84
N ARG A 498 -14.23 24.75 20.87
CA ARG A 498 -14.03 26.12 21.37
C ARG A 498 -12.74 26.19 22.18
N ILE A 499 -11.88 27.15 21.85
CA ILE A 499 -10.57 27.35 22.46
C ILE A 499 -10.61 28.61 23.33
N LEU A 500 -10.20 28.46 24.59
CA LEU A 500 -10.22 29.54 25.58
C LEU A 500 -8.95 30.38 25.55
N ASP A 501 -7.83 29.76 25.20
CA ASP A 501 -6.53 30.42 25.10
C ASP A 501 -5.58 29.66 24.15
N GLN A 502 -4.50 30.34 23.77
CA GLN A 502 -3.47 29.82 22.89
C GLN A 502 -2.81 28.53 23.44
N GLU A 503 -2.61 28.42 24.75
CA GLU A 503 -1.99 27.23 25.34
C GLU A 503 -2.86 25.98 25.12
N GLN A 504 -4.17 26.12 25.27
CA GLN A 504 -5.12 25.07 24.94
C GLN A 504 -5.07 24.71 23.46
N ALA A 505 -5.05 25.69 22.56
CA ALA A 505 -4.98 25.46 21.11
C ALA A 505 -3.77 24.59 20.73
N LEU A 506 -2.60 24.98 21.24
CA LEU A 506 -1.32 24.33 20.97
C LEU A 506 -1.29 22.91 21.54
N ARG A 507 -1.72 22.74 22.80
CA ARG A 507 -1.77 21.44 23.48
C ARG A 507 -2.74 20.49 22.78
N THR A 508 -3.93 20.95 22.41
CA THR A 508 -4.93 20.13 21.71
C THR A 508 -4.46 19.76 20.31
N ALA A 509 -3.88 20.70 19.55
CA ALA A 509 -3.32 20.42 18.22
C ALA A 509 -2.20 19.35 18.27
N ALA A 510 -1.27 19.48 19.22
CA ALA A 510 -0.22 18.49 19.43
C ALA A 510 -0.78 17.12 19.85
N GLY A 511 -1.77 17.12 20.77
CA GLY A 511 -2.45 15.89 21.21
C GLY A 511 -3.12 15.14 20.06
N ILE A 512 -3.81 15.86 19.18
CA ILE A 512 -4.44 15.29 17.98
C ILE A 512 -3.40 14.58 17.11
N LEU A 513 -2.30 15.27 16.78
CA LEU A 513 -1.25 14.76 15.90
C LEU A 513 -0.51 13.56 16.49
N ASN A 514 -0.22 13.61 17.80
CA ASN A 514 0.39 12.51 18.54
C ASN A 514 -0.48 11.25 18.57
N ASN A 515 -1.81 11.42 18.57
CA ASN A 515 -2.75 10.32 18.46
C ASN A 515 -2.81 9.76 17.02
N GLU A 516 -2.99 10.64 16.03
CA GLU A 516 -3.01 10.29 14.61
C GLU A 516 -2.69 11.54 13.77
N GLY A 517 -1.86 11.41 12.75
CA GLY A 517 -1.56 12.47 11.78
C GLY A 517 -0.17 13.12 11.89
N ALA A 518 0.66 12.69 12.86
CA ALA A 518 2.05 13.10 13.00
C ALA A 518 2.80 13.07 11.66
N GLY A 519 3.55 14.14 11.39
CA GLY A 519 4.33 14.30 10.18
C GLY A 519 3.58 14.77 8.94
N HIS A 520 2.25 14.77 8.92
CA HIS A 520 1.47 15.06 7.70
C HIS A 520 1.18 16.56 7.52
N THR A 521 0.09 17.09 8.07
CA THR A 521 -0.36 18.46 7.80
C THR A 521 -1.02 19.07 9.02
N ALA A 522 -0.74 20.34 9.28
CA ALA A 522 -1.46 21.20 10.20
C ALA A 522 -1.86 22.50 9.48
N VAL A 523 -2.92 23.15 9.92
CA VAL A 523 -3.47 24.35 9.28
C VAL A 523 -3.70 25.42 10.34
N MET A 524 -3.42 26.67 10.00
CA MET A 524 -3.74 27.81 10.83
C MET A 524 -4.31 28.94 9.98
N HIS A 525 -5.38 29.55 10.47
CA HIS A 525 -5.86 30.83 9.97
C HIS A 525 -5.50 31.88 11.02
N SER A 526 -4.61 32.81 10.66
CA SER A 526 -4.09 33.85 11.56
C SER A 526 -3.38 34.96 10.79
N ASN A 527 -3.43 36.19 11.29
CA ASN A 527 -2.58 37.30 10.85
C ASN A 527 -1.48 37.63 11.88
N SER A 528 -1.39 36.85 12.97
CA SER A 528 -0.39 37.00 14.02
C SER A 528 0.85 36.15 13.73
N GLU A 529 1.95 36.80 13.36
CA GLU A 529 3.22 36.13 13.10
C GLU A 529 3.75 35.40 14.34
N GLU A 530 3.54 35.95 15.54
CA GLU A 530 3.93 35.31 16.81
C GLU A 530 3.16 34.00 17.03
N ALA A 531 1.83 34.02 16.82
CA ALA A 531 1.00 32.83 16.97
C ALA A 531 1.36 31.76 15.93
N ILE A 532 1.65 32.17 14.68
CA ILE A 532 2.12 31.27 13.61
C ILE A 532 3.43 30.59 13.98
N GLN A 533 4.41 31.35 14.48
CA GLN A 533 5.71 30.80 14.88
C GLN A 533 5.59 29.82 16.04
N GLU A 534 4.75 30.15 17.02
CA GLU A 534 4.53 29.28 18.17
C GLU A 534 3.78 28.01 17.78
N TYR A 535 2.75 28.11 16.93
CA TYR A 535 2.08 26.95 16.36
C TYR A 535 3.07 26.04 15.65
N ALA A 536 3.90 26.61 14.77
CA ALA A 536 4.90 25.89 14.00
C ALA A 536 5.97 25.19 14.85
N ARG A 537 6.29 25.74 16.02
CA ARG A 537 7.22 25.13 16.98
C ARG A 537 6.64 23.90 17.67
N ILE A 538 5.32 23.86 17.84
CA ILE A 538 4.62 22.83 18.63
C ILE A 538 4.10 21.68 17.78
N VAL A 539 3.53 21.97 16.61
CA VAL A 539 2.92 20.92 15.77
C VAL A 539 3.98 20.09 15.05
N ASP A 540 3.95 18.77 15.26
CA ASP A 540 4.90 17.85 14.64
C ASP A 540 4.40 17.37 13.28
N VAL A 541 4.55 18.22 12.25
CA VAL A 541 4.12 17.96 10.87
C VAL A 541 5.16 18.42 9.86
N SER A 542 5.12 17.88 8.65
CA SER A 542 6.01 18.33 7.57
C SER A 542 5.47 19.52 6.78
N ARG A 543 4.19 19.87 6.95
CA ARG A 543 3.52 20.98 6.25
C ARG A 543 2.62 21.74 7.21
N ILE A 544 2.84 23.03 7.31
CA ILE A 544 1.97 23.96 8.03
C ILE A 544 1.38 24.91 6.99
N LEU A 545 0.07 24.91 6.87
CA LEU A 545 -0.66 25.71 5.88
C LEU A 545 -1.26 26.93 6.57
N ILE A 546 -0.90 28.13 6.09
CA ILE A 546 -1.37 29.38 6.67
C ILE A 546 -2.38 30.04 5.73
N ASN A 547 -3.56 30.36 6.25
CA ASN A 547 -4.60 31.13 5.55
C ASN A 547 -4.98 30.55 4.16
N THR A 548 -5.01 29.23 4.01
CA THR A 548 -5.27 28.57 2.72
C THR A 548 -6.05 27.27 2.89
N PRO A 549 -6.95 26.91 1.95
CA PRO A 549 -7.66 25.63 1.99
C PRO A 549 -6.68 24.45 1.96
N ALA A 550 -6.84 23.51 2.88
CA ALA A 550 -5.83 22.49 3.14
C ALA A 550 -5.67 21.47 2.01
N THR A 551 -6.76 21.11 1.33
CA THR A 551 -6.77 20.12 0.24
C THR A 551 -5.85 20.50 -0.92
N LEU A 552 -5.93 21.75 -1.40
CA LEU A 552 -5.06 22.25 -2.48
C LEU A 552 -3.71 22.70 -1.93
N GLY A 553 -3.68 23.20 -0.69
CA GLY A 553 -2.46 23.64 -0.04
C GLY A 553 -1.47 22.51 0.23
N CYS A 554 -1.93 21.36 0.74
CA CYS A 554 -1.02 20.28 1.13
C CYS A 554 -0.31 19.63 -0.07
N ILE A 555 -0.98 19.60 -1.22
CA ILE A 555 -0.42 19.07 -2.47
C ILE A 555 0.45 20.08 -3.21
N GLY A 556 0.46 21.36 -2.84
CA GLY A 556 1.23 22.40 -3.53
C GLY A 556 0.56 22.96 -4.79
N ALA A 557 -0.77 22.93 -4.86
CA ALA A 557 -1.50 23.42 -6.04
C ALA A 557 -1.80 24.93 -6.00
N ASN A 558 -1.88 25.52 -4.81
CA ASN A 558 -2.24 26.94 -4.61
C ASN A 558 -1.22 27.70 -3.74
N ASN A 559 -0.02 27.15 -3.56
CA ASN A 559 1.08 27.75 -2.82
C ASN A 559 2.43 27.31 -3.43
N ASN A 560 3.53 27.71 -2.81
CA ASN A 560 4.88 27.44 -3.33
C ASN A 560 5.49 26.11 -2.86
N LEU A 561 4.70 25.21 -2.26
CA LEU A 561 5.14 23.84 -2.04
C LEU A 561 5.28 23.13 -3.39
N GLN A 562 6.17 22.15 -3.46
CA GLN A 562 6.30 21.30 -4.63
C GLN A 562 4.98 20.57 -4.91
N LEU A 563 4.46 20.71 -6.12
CA LEU A 563 3.24 19.99 -6.52
C LEU A 563 3.48 18.48 -6.46
N SER A 564 2.66 17.75 -5.69
CA SER A 564 2.84 16.32 -5.46
C SER A 564 1.56 15.58 -5.08
N TRP A 565 1.47 14.32 -5.50
CA TRP A 565 0.46 13.36 -5.08
C TRP A 565 1.03 12.27 -4.16
N THR A 566 2.20 12.52 -3.58
CA THR A 566 2.86 11.65 -2.58
C THR A 566 3.50 12.54 -1.52
N LEU A 567 2.84 12.65 -0.37
CA LEU A 567 3.19 13.57 0.70
C LEU A 567 3.97 12.80 1.78
N GLY A 568 5.28 13.03 1.87
CA GLY A 568 6.13 12.39 2.87
C GLY A 568 5.81 12.86 4.28
N CYS A 569 5.80 11.96 5.27
CA CYS A 569 5.45 12.34 6.65
C CYS A 569 6.66 12.45 7.58
N GLY A 570 7.88 12.51 7.04
CA GLY A 570 9.10 12.58 7.85
C GLY A 570 9.26 11.37 8.78
N THR A 571 10.25 11.42 9.65
CA THR A 571 10.48 10.34 10.62
C THR A 571 9.34 10.21 11.63
N GLN A 572 8.59 11.29 11.83
CA GLN A 572 7.49 11.38 12.80
C GLN A 572 6.26 10.60 12.33
N GLY A 573 6.04 10.53 11.02
CA GLY A 573 5.05 9.65 10.40
C GLY A 573 5.62 8.31 9.89
N CYS A 574 6.78 7.87 10.40
CA CYS A 574 7.50 6.66 9.95
C CYS A 574 7.87 6.65 8.46
N GLY A 575 8.07 7.82 7.86
CA GLY A 575 8.54 8.02 6.49
C GLY A 575 10.03 8.34 6.40
N SER A 576 10.58 8.26 5.18
CA SER A 576 11.99 8.53 4.87
C SER A 576 12.24 9.98 4.39
N THR A 577 11.19 10.74 4.12
CA THR A 577 11.25 12.16 3.77
C THR A 577 10.01 12.89 4.28
N SER A 578 10.16 14.17 4.61
CA SER A 578 9.09 15.13 4.91
C SER A 578 8.54 15.82 3.65
N ASP A 579 9.21 15.66 2.51
CA ASP A 579 8.96 16.47 1.34
C ASP A 579 7.63 16.11 0.66
N ASN A 580 7.11 17.08 -0.11
CA ASN A 580 6.27 16.75 -1.24
C ASN A 580 7.16 16.07 -2.30
N VAL A 581 6.96 14.76 -2.48
CA VAL A 581 7.84 13.94 -3.34
C VAL A 581 7.82 14.47 -4.76
N SER A 582 8.96 14.39 -5.43
CA SER A 582 9.17 14.90 -6.80
C SER A 582 10.18 14.03 -7.54
N TYR A 583 10.44 14.32 -8.82
CA TYR A 583 11.40 13.58 -9.63
C TYR A 583 12.82 13.54 -9.03
N ARG A 584 13.19 14.54 -8.21
CA ARG A 584 14.50 14.57 -7.53
C ARG A 584 14.68 13.43 -6.53
N HIS A 585 13.59 12.94 -5.95
CA HIS A 585 13.60 11.81 -5.03
C HIS A 585 13.82 10.46 -5.75
N LEU A 586 13.73 10.47 -7.07
CA LEU A 586 13.96 9.33 -7.94
C LEU A 586 15.31 9.42 -8.67
N LEU A 587 16.23 10.24 -8.12
CA LEU A 587 17.60 10.39 -8.59
C LEU A 587 18.58 10.06 -7.46
N ASN A 588 19.62 9.31 -7.80
CA ASN A 588 20.86 9.24 -7.04
C ASN A 588 21.80 10.37 -7.48
N ILE A 589 22.64 10.85 -6.56
CA ILE A 589 23.69 11.83 -6.88
C ILE A 589 25.06 11.17 -6.73
N LYS A 590 25.77 11.02 -7.85
CA LYS A 590 27.17 10.58 -7.87
C LYS A 590 28.08 11.79 -7.73
N ARG A 591 28.92 11.81 -6.70
CA ARG A 591 29.81 12.94 -6.39
C ARG A 591 31.21 12.76 -6.98
N ILE A 592 31.70 13.81 -7.61
CA ILE A 592 33.08 13.99 -8.06
C ILE A 592 33.74 14.94 -7.06
N ALA A 593 34.67 14.41 -6.27
CA ALA A 593 35.43 15.16 -5.27
C ALA A 593 36.92 15.19 -5.66
N TYR A 594 37.55 16.34 -5.45
CA TYR A 594 38.97 16.57 -5.69
C TYR A 594 39.74 16.64 -4.37
N PRO A 595 41.06 16.35 -4.34
CA PRO A 595 41.85 16.50 -3.13
C PRO A 595 41.82 17.96 -2.63
N LEU A 596 41.74 18.15 -1.32
CA LEU A 596 41.90 19.46 -0.70
C LEU A 596 43.29 20.04 -1.00
N PRO A 597 43.45 21.37 -1.13
CA PRO A 597 44.75 22.03 -1.14
C PRO A 597 45.62 21.61 0.05
N ALA A 598 46.95 21.50 -0.14
CA ALA A 598 47.87 20.98 0.87
C ALA A 598 47.88 21.81 2.18
N ASP A 599 47.58 23.11 2.09
CA ASP A 599 47.43 24.06 3.19
C ASP A 599 46.11 23.91 3.99
N GLN A 600 45.15 23.13 3.47
CA GLN A 600 43.88 22.81 4.13
C GLN A 600 43.81 21.37 4.65
N GLN A 601 44.87 20.58 4.44
CA GLN A 601 44.96 19.19 4.93
C GLN A 601 45.60 19.08 6.33
N SER A 602 46.11 20.19 6.89
CA SER A 602 46.86 20.23 8.16
C SER A 602 46.03 20.57 9.38
#